data_AF-A0A254N413-F1
#
_entry.id   AF-A0A254N413-F1
#
_cell.length_a   1.000
_cell.length_b   1.000
_cell.length_c   1.000
_cell.angle_alpha   90.00
_cell.angle_beta   90.00
_cell.angle_gamma   90.00
#
_symmetry.space_group_name_H-M   'P 1'
#
loop_
_entity.id
_entity.type
_entity.pdbx_description
1 polymer ?
#
loop_
_entity_poly.entity_id
_entity_poly.type
_entity_poly.pdbx_seq_one_letter_code
_entity_poly.pdbx_strand_id
1 'polypeptide(L)'
;MPLPLHRVITAAALLAALQAHAQEPAPAASTPTAPQPPADAASAVPDEPPTHSLMDAPLFYQLLIGEIELQNGQPGVAFQVLLDAARRTADEALFKRVVNIAIQARAGDQALLAARAWADTVPTSTDALQSVVQLLALMNKPAEIAQPLATLLRIAPAPQRPGYILSLPRLFQRSPEPKAVLAALAPVLKAQAGPLRPPALYTEAKLAINAGENARALALTRELNQADPDNDDAMQLALDLMPSEPQAEPLITERLRLKPDQPALRQAYGRALIKAQRPAEAAREFRALTQSTPDNPAPWLALGAIELELKHPAAAEAALREGLKRLDTPAAGTDAEIKGRAEGRQQAWLMLSQAAEQRGDFKAAEAALQKVDGAGLDVRYRRAVLLAKQGKVADARKLLKPAADASDGETRASLLAEAQLMRELRDYAGALAAMKAAVARFPNDPDLIYEQAMMTEKVGKFDDMETLLRRVIELKPDYHHAYNALGYSLAERNLRLPEAKELIEKALKLAPGEPFIVDSLGWVEFRLGNLDEAARLLRQAHTGRPDAEIAAHLGEVLWAQGAHDEARRIFAEAAQRDPDNEALREVLDRLKVKP
;
A
#
# COMPACT_ATOMS: atom_id res chain seq x y z
N MET A 1 20.50 -4.68 6.29
CA MET A 1 19.12 -4.58 6.83
C MET A 1 18.24 -5.59 6.13
N PRO A 2 17.58 -6.52 6.84
CA PRO A 2 16.60 -7.41 6.23
C PRO A 2 15.40 -6.56 5.79
N LEU A 3 15.00 -6.71 4.53
CA LEU A 3 13.79 -6.07 4.00
C LEU A 3 12.58 -6.55 4.84
N PRO A 4 11.74 -5.66 5.37
CA PRO A 4 10.60 -6.06 6.17
C PRO A 4 9.61 -6.85 5.32
N LEU A 5 9.20 -8.02 5.82
CA LEU A 5 8.21 -8.95 5.25
C LEU A 5 6.87 -8.29 4.86
N HIS A 6 6.59 -7.08 5.34
CA HIS A 6 5.34 -6.36 5.06
C HIS A 6 5.24 -5.72 3.66
N ARG A 7 6.34 -5.63 2.89
CA ARG A 7 6.29 -5.04 1.53
C ARG A 7 5.88 -6.01 0.43
N VAL A 8 5.94 -7.32 0.66
CA VAL A 8 5.49 -8.32 -0.33
C VAL A 8 3.96 -8.45 -0.33
N ILE A 9 3.33 -8.33 0.84
CA ILE A 9 1.86 -8.41 1.00
C ILE A 9 1.16 -7.20 0.36
N THR A 10 1.78 -6.03 0.40
CA THR A 10 1.22 -4.81 -0.20
C THR A 10 1.40 -4.78 -1.72
N ALA A 11 2.49 -5.34 -2.27
CA ALA A 11 2.67 -5.41 -3.72
C ALA A 11 1.71 -6.43 -4.40
N ALA A 12 1.41 -7.55 -3.76
CA ALA A 12 0.43 -8.52 -4.28
C ALA A 12 -1.03 -8.02 -4.15
N ALA A 13 -1.32 -7.14 -3.19
CA ALA A 13 -2.65 -6.52 -3.03
C ALA A 13 -2.85 -5.28 -3.91
N LEU A 14 -1.79 -4.57 -4.33
CA LEU A 14 -1.90 -3.35 -5.15
C LEU A 14 -2.06 -3.60 -6.66
N LEU A 15 -1.64 -4.75 -7.20
CA LEU A 15 -1.76 -5.04 -8.64
C LEU A 15 -3.06 -5.74 -9.05
N ALA A 16 -3.93 -6.07 -8.09
CA ALA A 16 -5.33 -6.41 -8.35
C ALA A 16 -6.25 -5.17 -8.43
N ALA A 17 -5.70 -3.95 -8.34
CA ALA A 17 -6.44 -2.69 -8.37
C ALA A 17 -6.34 -1.93 -9.71
N LEU A 18 -5.77 -2.53 -10.76
CA LEU A 18 -5.82 -2.02 -12.13
C LEU A 18 -6.64 -2.96 -13.02
N GLN A 19 -7.94 -3.05 -12.74
CA GLN A 19 -8.93 -3.27 -13.79
C GLN A 19 -9.77 -2.00 -13.89
N ALA A 20 -9.21 -1.03 -14.59
CA ALA A 20 -10.03 -0.03 -15.26
C ALA A 20 -10.95 -0.78 -16.23
N HIS A 21 -12.24 -0.43 -16.23
CA HIS A 21 -13.15 -0.83 -17.29
C HIS A 21 -12.57 -0.31 -18.62
N ALA A 22 -11.98 -1.20 -19.41
CA ALA A 22 -11.76 -0.94 -20.82
C ALA A 22 -13.14 -0.98 -21.47
N GLN A 23 -13.72 0.20 -21.74
CA GLN A 23 -14.78 0.32 -22.73
C GLN A 23 -14.19 -0.13 -24.06
N GLU A 24 -14.78 -1.17 -24.65
CA GLU A 24 -14.53 -1.54 -26.04
C GLU A 24 -14.68 -0.30 -26.94
N PRO A 25 -13.75 -0.08 -27.89
CA PRO A 25 -13.97 0.92 -28.92
C PRO A 25 -15.15 0.44 -29.77
N ALA A 26 -16.20 1.26 -29.80
CA ALA A 26 -17.33 1.07 -30.71
C ALA A 26 -16.80 0.82 -32.14
N PRO A 27 -17.33 -0.19 -32.86
CA PRO A 27 -16.93 -0.42 -34.24
C PRO A 27 -17.22 0.84 -35.05
N ALA A 28 -16.24 1.25 -35.87
CA ALA A 28 -16.39 2.34 -36.81
C ALA A 28 -17.65 2.10 -37.64
N ALA A 29 -18.67 2.92 -37.36
CA ALA A 29 -19.93 2.87 -38.09
C ALA A 29 -19.61 3.17 -39.55
N SER A 30 -19.69 2.12 -40.36
CA SER A 30 -19.78 2.22 -41.80
C SER A 30 -20.94 3.14 -42.11
N THR A 31 -20.71 4.17 -42.91
CA THR A 31 -21.73 5.11 -43.38
C THR A 31 -22.94 4.33 -43.90
N PRO A 32 -24.10 4.39 -43.21
CA PRO A 32 -25.30 3.78 -43.75
C PRO A 32 -25.74 4.63 -44.93
N THR A 33 -25.71 4.04 -46.11
CA THR A 33 -26.41 4.52 -47.30
C THR A 33 -27.84 4.86 -46.91
N ALA A 34 -28.25 6.10 -47.19
CA ALA A 34 -29.60 6.57 -46.96
C ALA A 34 -30.62 5.61 -47.62
N PRO A 35 -31.60 5.06 -46.89
CA PRO A 35 -32.74 4.42 -47.52
C PRO A 35 -33.56 5.50 -48.25
N GLN A 36 -33.86 5.26 -49.53
CA GLN A 36 -34.87 6.05 -50.24
C GLN A 36 -36.20 5.96 -49.49
N PRO A 37 -36.94 7.07 -49.34
CA PRO A 37 -38.26 7.02 -48.73
C PRO A 37 -39.24 6.30 -49.66
N PRO A 38 -40.12 5.41 -49.15
CA PRO A 38 -41.27 4.98 -49.91
C PRO A 38 -42.21 6.17 -50.12
N ALA A 39 -42.69 6.29 -51.34
CA ALA A 39 -43.72 7.24 -51.74
C ALA A 39 -45.05 6.91 -51.05
N ASP A 40 -45.76 7.97 -50.67
CA ASP A 40 -47.19 8.06 -50.38
C ASP A 40 -47.80 7.04 -49.41
N ALA A 41 -47.92 7.46 -48.16
CA ALA A 41 -49.11 7.17 -47.36
C ALA A 41 -49.34 8.34 -46.40
N ALA A 42 -50.31 9.18 -46.74
CA ALA A 42 -50.84 10.22 -45.87
C ALA A 42 -51.36 9.63 -44.55
N SER A 43 -50.65 9.89 -43.45
CA SER A 43 -51.22 9.80 -42.11
C SER A 43 -51.37 11.23 -41.59
N ALA A 44 -52.63 11.67 -41.49
CA ALA A 44 -53.03 12.93 -40.90
C ALA A 44 -52.42 13.10 -39.50
N VAL A 45 -51.48 14.02 -39.37
CA VAL A 45 -51.10 14.60 -38.09
C VAL A 45 -52.25 15.55 -37.72
N PRO A 46 -52.85 15.45 -36.52
CA PRO A 46 -53.77 16.48 -36.06
C PRO A 46 -53.03 17.82 -36.05
N ASP A 47 -53.62 18.87 -36.65
CA ASP A 47 -53.17 20.25 -36.50
C ASP A 47 -53.22 20.62 -35.00
N GLU A 48 -52.14 20.35 -34.26
CA GLU A 48 -51.90 21.03 -32.99
C GLU A 48 -51.53 22.48 -33.32
N PRO A 49 -52.25 23.47 -32.78
CA PRO A 49 -51.93 24.87 -33.02
C PRO A 49 -50.48 25.15 -32.59
N PRO A 50 -49.75 26.05 -33.29
CA PRO A 50 -48.39 26.38 -32.92
C PRO A 50 -48.36 26.87 -31.47
N THR A 51 -47.62 26.16 -30.62
CA THR A 51 -47.32 26.63 -29.26
C THR A 51 -46.54 27.94 -29.37
N HIS A 52 -47.22 29.05 -29.10
CA HIS A 52 -46.59 30.35 -29.02
C HIS A 52 -45.53 30.34 -27.91
N SER A 53 -44.32 30.80 -28.24
CA SER A 53 -43.25 30.97 -27.25
C SER A 53 -43.72 31.90 -26.14
N LEU A 54 -43.44 31.54 -24.89
CA LEU A 54 -43.66 32.41 -23.73
C LEU A 54 -42.65 33.59 -23.70
N MET A 55 -41.74 33.68 -24.66
CA MET A 55 -40.74 34.72 -24.81
C MET A 55 -41.35 36.04 -25.29
N ASP A 56 -41.78 36.87 -24.35
CA ASP A 56 -42.15 38.27 -24.58
C ASP A 56 -40.94 39.21 -24.38
N ALA A 57 -41.08 40.48 -24.78
CA ALA A 57 -40.00 41.47 -24.66
C ALA A 57 -39.52 41.67 -23.20
N PRO A 58 -40.40 41.70 -22.17
CA PRO A 58 -39.98 41.69 -20.77
C PRO A 58 -39.13 40.47 -20.37
N LEU A 59 -39.55 39.25 -20.72
CA LEU A 59 -38.82 38.03 -20.39
C LEU A 59 -37.48 37.97 -21.11
N PHE A 60 -37.41 38.37 -22.38
CA PHE A 60 -36.15 38.44 -23.12
C PHE A 60 -35.16 39.40 -22.46
N TYR A 61 -35.62 40.60 -22.08
CA TYR A 61 -34.78 41.59 -21.39
C TYR A 61 -34.32 41.10 -20.02
N GLN A 62 -35.20 40.42 -19.27
CA GLN A 62 -34.91 39.82 -17.97
C GLN A 62 -33.81 38.74 -18.08
N LEU A 63 -33.93 37.82 -19.04
CA LEU A 63 -32.92 36.78 -19.28
C LEU A 63 -31.58 37.37 -19.73
N LEU A 64 -31.60 38.38 -20.61
CA LEU A 64 -30.40 39.06 -21.08
C LEU A 64 -29.66 39.77 -19.93
N ILE A 65 -30.38 40.49 -19.07
CA ILE A 65 -29.78 41.09 -17.87
C ILE A 65 -29.16 40.01 -16.99
N GLY A 66 -29.88 38.91 -16.74
CA GLY A 66 -29.38 37.82 -15.92
C GLY A 66 -28.03 37.26 -16.42
N GLU A 67 -27.89 37.07 -17.73
CA GLU A 67 -26.65 36.57 -18.34
C GLU A 67 -25.53 37.62 -18.37
N ILE A 68 -25.84 38.91 -18.59
CA ILE A 68 -24.86 40.02 -18.51
C ILE A 68 -24.29 40.13 -17.10
N GLU A 69 -25.14 40.09 -16.08
CA GLU A 69 -24.69 40.17 -14.68
C GLU A 69 -23.81 38.97 -14.30
N LEU A 70 -24.10 37.78 -14.82
CA LEU A 70 -23.25 36.62 -14.63
C LEU A 70 -21.85 36.82 -15.25
N GLN A 71 -21.78 37.39 -16.47
CA GLN A 71 -20.52 37.73 -17.13
C GLN A 71 -19.74 38.83 -16.38
N ASN A 72 -20.45 39.77 -15.76
CA ASN A 72 -19.86 40.84 -14.95
C ASN A 72 -19.40 40.36 -13.55
N GLY A 73 -19.50 39.06 -13.25
CA GLY A 73 -19.09 38.51 -11.97
C GLY A 73 -20.06 38.80 -10.83
N GLN A 74 -21.34 39.06 -11.14
CA GLN A 74 -22.43 39.29 -10.18
C GLN A 74 -23.42 38.12 -10.12
N PRO A 75 -22.98 36.90 -9.73
CA PRO A 75 -23.81 35.70 -9.79
C PRO A 75 -25.04 35.77 -8.88
N GLY A 76 -24.99 36.53 -7.78
CA GLY A 76 -26.13 36.71 -6.88
C GLY A 76 -27.28 37.51 -7.50
N VAL A 77 -26.96 38.54 -8.30
CA VAL A 77 -27.96 39.34 -9.02
C VAL A 77 -28.54 38.51 -10.16
N ALA A 78 -27.68 37.87 -10.95
CA ALA A 78 -28.07 36.94 -12.01
C ALA A 78 -29.02 35.84 -11.48
N PHE A 79 -28.69 35.24 -10.33
CA PHE A 79 -29.51 34.22 -9.68
C PHE A 79 -30.94 34.71 -9.41
N GLN A 80 -31.12 35.89 -8.82
CA GLN A 80 -32.46 36.40 -8.47
C GLN A 80 -33.29 36.69 -9.72
N VAL A 81 -32.69 37.35 -10.72
CA VAL A 81 -33.35 37.74 -11.96
C VAL A 81 -33.80 36.50 -12.75
N LEU A 82 -32.92 35.50 -12.86
CA LEU A 82 -33.20 34.26 -13.60
C LEU A 82 -34.14 33.32 -12.82
N LEU A 83 -34.11 33.30 -11.48
CA LEU A 83 -35.04 32.50 -10.68
C LEU A 83 -36.48 33.01 -10.80
N ASP A 84 -36.68 34.33 -10.80
CA ASP A 84 -38.00 34.93 -11.03
C ASP A 84 -38.52 34.59 -12.43
N ALA A 85 -37.68 34.67 -13.46
CA ALA A 85 -38.02 34.26 -14.82
C ALA A 85 -38.40 32.77 -14.90
N ALA A 86 -37.62 31.89 -14.25
CA ALA A 86 -37.90 30.45 -14.20
C ALA A 86 -39.25 30.14 -13.53
N ARG A 87 -39.59 30.83 -12.43
CA ARG A 87 -40.88 30.67 -11.74
C ARG A 87 -42.07 31.09 -12.59
N ARG A 88 -41.95 32.21 -13.32
CA ARG A 88 -43.05 32.73 -14.16
C ARG A 88 -43.33 31.85 -15.37
N THR A 89 -42.30 31.22 -15.92
CA THR A 89 -42.38 30.41 -17.14
C THR A 89 -42.59 28.93 -16.87
N ALA A 90 -42.32 28.47 -15.64
CA ALA A 90 -42.23 27.06 -15.27
C ALA A 90 -41.23 26.26 -16.16
N ASP A 91 -40.23 26.93 -16.72
CA ASP A 91 -39.23 26.32 -17.60
C ASP A 91 -38.16 25.57 -16.79
N GLU A 92 -38.14 24.25 -16.92
CA GLU A 92 -37.17 23.38 -16.26
C GLU A 92 -35.72 23.67 -16.65
N ALA A 93 -35.45 24.11 -17.89
CA ALA A 93 -34.10 24.43 -18.34
C ALA A 93 -33.58 25.70 -17.63
N LEU A 94 -34.44 26.69 -17.43
CA LEU A 94 -34.11 27.89 -16.66
C LEU A 94 -33.87 27.55 -15.18
N PHE A 95 -34.70 26.70 -14.57
CA PHE A 95 -34.43 26.24 -13.21
C PHE A 95 -33.09 25.51 -13.08
N LYS A 96 -32.77 24.58 -14.01
CA LYS A 96 -31.46 23.90 -14.07
C LYS A 96 -30.31 24.90 -14.18
N ARG A 97 -30.45 25.93 -15.03
CA ARG A 97 -29.46 27.01 -15.18
C ARG A 97 -29.25 27.76 -13.87
N VAL A 98 -30.32 28.16 -13.19
CA VAL A 98 -30.27 28.89 -11.91
C VAL A 98 -29.60 28.06 -10.81
N VAL A 99 -29.94 26.76 -10.70
CA VAL A 99 -29.28 25.85 -9.76
C VAL A 99 -27.78 25.77 -10.04
N ASN A 100 -27.38 25.63 -11.31
CA ASN A 100 -25.97 25.55 -11.69
C ASN A 100 -25.19 26.84 -11.40
N ILE A 101 -25.81 28.01 -11.61
CA ILE A 101 -25.21 29.31 -11.25
C ILE A 101 -24.89 29.34 -9.75
N ALA A 102 -25.85 28.95 -8.90
CA ALA A 102 -25.65 28.93 -7.46
C ALA A 102 -24.58 27.91 -7.01
N ILE A 103 -24.54 26.73 -7.64
CA ILE A 103 -23.48 25.72 -7.38
C ILE A 103 -22.10 26.27 -7.75
N GLN A 104 -21.95 26.89 -8.93
CA GLN A 104 -20.68 27.46 -9.38
C GLN A 104 -20.23 28.62 -8.49
N ALA A 105 -21.17 29.43 -7.99
CA ALA A 105 -20.93 30.49 -7.02
C ALA A 105 -20.64 29.96 -5.60
N ARG A 106 -20.66 28.63 -5.38
CA ARG A 106 -20.51 27.96 -4.07
C ARG A 106 -21.56 28.41 -3.05
N ALA A 107 -22.74 28.83 -3.52
CA ALA A 107 -23.85 29.28 -2.71
C ALA A 107 -24.86 28.14 -2.48
N GLY A 108 -24.52 27.20 -1.60
CA GLY A 108 -25.31 25.97 -1.37
C GLY A 108 -26.78 26.22 -0.98
N ASP A 109 -27.05 27.18 -0.09
CA ASP A 109 -28.42 27.51 0.30
C ASP A 109 -29.24 28.10 -0.86
N GLN A 110 -28.60 28.90 -1.73
CA GLN A 110 -29.26 29.44 -2.94
C GLN A 110 -29.56 28.34 -3.96
N ALA A 111 -28.62 27.40 -4.14
CA ALA A 111 -28.84 26.24 -5.00
C ALA A 111 -30.01 25.40 -4.52
N LEU A 112 -30.08 25.12 -3.21
CA LEU A 112 -31.18 24.38 -2.60
C LEU A 112 -32.51 25.13 -2.72
N LEU A 113 -32.51 26.45 -2.51
CA LEU A 113 -33.71 27.29 -2.67
C LEU A 113 -34.23 27.23 -4.10
N ALA A 114 -33.36 27.33 -5.10
CA ALA A 114 -33.75 27.24 -6.50
C ALA A 114 -34.27 25.84 -6.86
N ALA A 115 -33.62 24.77 -6.38
CA ALA A 115 -34.06 23.40 -6.62
C ALA A 115 -35.42 23.11 -5.95
N ARG A 116 -35.67 23.64 -4.74
CA ARG A 116 -36.99 23.55 -4.08
C ARG A 116 -38.05 24.30 -4.86
N ALA A 117 -37.75 25.55 -5.28
CA ALA A 117 -38.67 26.33 -6.11
C ALA A 117 -38.99 25.64 -7.43
N TRP A 118 -38.02 24.97 -8.04
CA TRP A 118 -38.23 24.15 -9.22
C TRP A 118 -39.19 22.98 -8.94
N ALA A 119 -38.96 22.23 -7.85
CA ALA A 119 -39.83 21.13 -7.45
C ALA A 119 -41.24 21.57 -7.07
N ASP A 120 -41.40 22.76 -6.47
CA ASP A 120 -42.70 23.33 -6.11
C ASP A 120 -43.47 23.82 -7.36
N THR A 121 -42.76 24.40 -8.33
CA THR A 121 -43.34 24.93 -9.57
C THR A 121 -43.69 23.82 -10.55
N VAL A 122 -42.87 22.76 -10.61
CA VAL A 122 -43.07 21.60 -11.47
C VAL A 122 -43.06 20.30 -10.63
N PRO A 123 -44.16 19.97 -9.90
CA PRO A 123 -44.20 18.84 -8.97
C PRO A 123 -44.01 17.45 -9.59
N THR A 124 -44.11 17.36 -10.92
CA THR A 124 -43.88 16.13 -11.69
C THR A 124 -42.42 15.96 -12.15
N SER A 125 -41.57 16.97 -11.98
CA SER A 125 -40.17 16.91 -12.41
C SER A 125 -39.34 16.04 -11.46
N THR A 126 -38.89 14.89 -11.97
CA THR A 126 -37.96 13.99 -11.24
C THR A 126 -36.60 14.64 -11.07
N ASP A 127 -36.15 15.42 -12.05
CA ASP A 127 -34.84 16.08 -12.02
C ASP A 127 -34.78 17.16 -10.93
N ALA A 128 -35.90 17.87 -10.71
CA ALA A 128 -36.01 18.86 -9.64
C ALA A 128 -35.84 18.21 -8.25
N LEU A 129 -36.61 17.15 -7.98
CA LEU A 129 -36.55 16.43 -6.70
C LEU A 129 -35.20 15.72 -6.51
N GLN A 130 -34.62 15.15 -7.58
CA GLN A 130 -33.28 14.58 -7.52
C GLN A 130 -32.24 15.63 -7.15
N SER A 131 -32.34 16.84 -7.73
CA SER A 131 -31.45 17.96 -7.41
C SER A 131 -31.59 18.38 -5.94
N VAL A 132 -32.82 18.44 -5.41
CA VAL A 132 -33.08 18.68 -3.99
C VAL A 132 -32.40 17.62 -3.10
N VAL A 133 -32.58 16.33 -3.41
CA VAL A 133 -31.96 15.23 -2.64
C VAL A 133 -30.44 15.32 -2.67
N GLN A 134 -29.83 15.56 -3.84
CA GLN A 134 -28.37 15.67 -3.98
C GLN A 134 -27.79 16.87 -3.24
N LEU A 135 -28.44 18.04 -3.31
CA LEU A 135 -28.01 19.25 -2.62
C LEU A 135 -28.15 19.10 -1.10
N LEU A 136 -29.25 18.54 -0.62
CA LEU A 136 -29.41 18.24 0.80
C LEU A 136 -28.35 17.24 1.30
N ALA A 137 -28.00 16.23 0.50
CA ALA A 137 -26.95 15.29 0.83
C ALA A 137 -25.56 15.97 0.89
N LEU A 138 -25.25 16.81 -0.11
CA LEU A 138 -24.00 17.59 -0.15
C LEU A 138 -23.87 18.54 1.05
N MET A 139 -25.00 19.11 1.49
CA MET A 139 -25.08 19.99 2.66
C MET A 139 -25.17 19.22 3.99
N ASN A 140 -25.11 17.89 3.97
CA ASN A 140 -25.26 17.02 5.14
C ASN A 140 -26.55 17.30 5.95
N LYS A 141 -27.69 17.47 5.26
CA LYS A 141 -29.01 17.70 5.87
C LYS A 141 -29.94 16.47 5.66
N PRO A 142 -29.63 15.29 6.24
CA PRO A 142 -30.36 14.06 5.94
C PRO A 142 -31.83 14.07 6.38
N ALA A 143 -32.16 14.78 7.47
CA ALA A 143 -33.53 14.87 7.99
C ALA A 143 -34.52 15.46 6.97
N GLU A 144 -34.05 16.35 6.08
CA GLU A 144 -34.88 17.01 5.08
C GLU A 144 -35.07 16.18 3.80
N ILE A 145 -34.37 15.06 3.65
CA ILE A 145 -34.35 14.25 2.40
C ILE A 145 -35.51 13.28 2.32
N ALA A 146 -36.03 12.83 3.46
CA ALA A 146 -37.03 11.78 3.50
C ALA A 146 -38.27 12.09 2.63
N GLN A 147 -38.79 13.31 2.72
CA GLN A 147 -39.99 13.71 1.99
C GLN A 147 -39.75 13.93 0.48
N PRO A 148 -38.68 14.65 0.04
CA PRO A 148 -38.36 14.76 -1.39
C PRO A 148 -38.06 13.40 -2.03
N LEU A 149 -37.33 12.53 -1.33
CA LEU A 149 -37.04 11.18 -1.81
C LEU A 149 -38.31 10.34 -1.95
N ALA A 150 -39.19 10.33 -0.94
CA ALA A 150 -40.45 9.60 -1.03
C ALA A 150 -41.34 10.08 -2.19
N THR A 151 -41.34 11.39 -2.44
CA THR A 151 -42.06 11.98 -3.58
C THR A 151 -41.44 11.57 -4.90
N LEU A 152 -40.10 11.63 -5.01
CA LEU A 152 -39.35 11.21 -6.20
C LEU A 152 -39.66 9.76 -6.55
N LEU A 153 -39.60 8.85 -5.58
CA LEU A 153 -39.88 7.43 -5.80
C LEU A 153 -41.32 7.15 -6.22
N ARG A 154 -42.29 8.00 -5.81
CA ARG A 154 -43.70 7.88 -6.19
C ARG A 154 -43.95 8.32 -7.63
N ILE A 155 -43.35 9.43 -8.06
CA ILE A 155 -43.61 10.01 -9.39
C ILE A 155 -42.68 9.46 -10.48
N ALA A 156 -41.50 8.98 -10.12
CA ALA A 156 -40.51 8.51 -11.08
C ALA A 156 -41.02 7.30 -11.89
N PRO A 157 -40.59 7.15 -13.16
CA PRO A 157 -40.83 5.95 -13.94
C PRO A 157 -40.30 4.70 -13.23
N ALA A 158 -41.08 3.61 -13.24
CA ALA A 158 -40.74 2.38 -12.53
C ALA A 158 -39.31 1.85 -12.81
N PRO A 159 -38.77 1.90 -14.04
CA PRO A 159 -37.41 1.45 -14.32
C PRO A 159 -36.30 2.28 -13.65
N GLN A 160 -36.57 3.55 -13.32
CA GLN A 160 -35.57 4.48 -12.78
C GLN A 160 -35.53 4.47 -11.23
N ARG A 161 -36.62 4.06 -10.59
CA ARG A 161 -36.77 4.06 -9.12
C ARG A 161 -35.65 3.30 -8.38
N PRO A 162 -35.22 2.09 -8.81
CA PRO A 162 -34.11 1.39 -8.14
C PRO A 162 -32.81 2.20 -8.15
N GLY A 163 -32.50 2.88 -9.26
CA GLY A 163 -31.30 3.69 -9.41
C GLY A 163 -31.23 4.82 -8.38
N TYR A 164 -32.35 5.49 -8.09
CA TYR A 164 -32.41 6.51 -7.04
C TYR A 164 -32.08 5.95 -5.66
N ILE A 165 -32.63 4.77 -5.33
CA ILE A 165 -32.38 4.11 -4.04
C ILE A 165 -30.92 3.68 -3.91
N LEU A 166 -30.35 3.04 -4.95
CA LEU A 166 -28.97 2.52 -4.94
C LEU A 166 -27.91 3.64 -4.97
N SER A 167 -28.27 4.85 -5.38
CA SER A 167 -27.34 5.99 -5.37
C SER A 167 -27.09 6.57 -3.98
N LEU A 168 -28.02 6.37 -3.02
CA LEU A 168 -27.99 7.03 -1.71
C LEU A 168 -26.72 6.75 -0.89
N PRO A 169 -26.20 5.51 -0.77
CA PRO A 169 -24.99 5.26 0.02
C PRO A 169 -23.78 6.06 -0.47
N ARG A 170 -23.67 6.27 -1.79
CA ARG A 170 -22.58 7.05 -2.39
C ARG A 170 -22.68 8.53 -2.03
N LEU A 171 -23.89 9.09 -1.94
CA LEU A 171 -24.10 10.49 -1.55
C LEU A 171 -23.63 10.77 -0.11
N PHE A 172 -23.69 9.77 0.78
CA PHE A 172 -23.35 9.90 2.20
C PHE A 172 -22.03 9.22 2.60
N GLN A 173 -21.23 8.75 1.64
CA GLN A 173 -19.99 8.02 1.94
C GLN A 173 -19.03 8.79 2.85
N ARG A 174 -19.07 10.14 2.80
CA ARG A 174 -18.22 11.03 3.60
C ARG A 174 -19.01 11.86 4.62
N SER A 175 -20.24 11.46 4.94
CA SER A 175 -21.04 12.17 5.94
C SER A 175 -20.38 12.07 7.32
N PRO A 176 -20.27 13.19 8.07
CA PRO A 176 -19.80 13.15 9.45
C PRO A 176 -20.83 12.53 10.42
N GLU A 177 -22.09 12.36 10.00
CA GLU A 177 -23.19 11.90 10.85
C GLU A 177 -23.94 10.68 10.27
N PRO A 178 -23.25 9.55 10.03
CA PRO A 178 -23.83 8.40 9.33
C PRO A 178 -25.05 7.78 10.06
N LYS A 179 -25.12 7.90 11.39
CA LYS A 179 -26.30 7.49 12.19
C LYS A 179 -27.53 8.36 11.91
N ALA A 180 -27.35 9.67 11.76
CA ALA A 180 -28.44 10.58 11.44
C ALA A 180 -28.97 10.33 10.02
N VAL A 181 -28.07 10.03 9.08
CA VAL A 181 -28.42 9.61 7.71
C VAL A 181 -29.28 8.34 7.74
N LEU A 182 -28.83 7.31 8.44
CA LEU A 182 -29.58 6.06 8.57
C LEU A 182 -30.97 6.29 9.21
N ALA A 183 -31.03 7.05 10.31
CA ALA A 183 -32.28 7.34 11.01
C ALA A 183 -33.29 8.08 10.11
N ALA A 184 -32.84 9.02 9.28
CA ALA A 184 -33.70 9.78 8.39
C ALA A 184 -34.20 8.96 7.19
N LEU A 185 -33.34 8.12 6.59
CA LEU A 185 -33.65 7.42 5.34
C LEU A 185 -34.30 6.04 5.56
N ALA A 186 -34.01 5.36 6.66
CA ALA A 186 -34.54 4.02 6.93
C ALA A 186 -36.07 3.93 6.86
N PRO A 187 -36.87 4.88 7.38
CA PRO A 187 -38.33 4.80 7.26
C PRO A 187 -38.81 4.80 5.79
N VAL A 188 -38.17 5.60 4.93
CA VAL A 188 -38.51 5.69 3.50
C VAL A 188 -38.14 4.40 2.77
N LEU A 189 -37.00 3.81 3.11
CA LEU A 189 -36.51 2.55 2.54
C LEU A 189 -37.37 1.36 2.99
N LYS A 190 -37.72 1.30 4.28
CA LYS A 190 -38.57 0.25 4.85
C LYS A 190 -39.99 0.25 4.27
N ALA A 191 -40.49 1.41 3.86
CA ALA A 191 -41.81 1.52 3.22
C ALA A 191 -41.84 0.94 1.78
N GLN A 192 -40.69 0.63 1.17
CA GLN A 192 -40.65 0.07 -0.18
C GLN A 192 -41.00 -1.42 -0.18
N ALA A 193 -41.80 -1.84 -1.17
CA ALA A 193 -42.26 -3.21 -1.34
C ALA A 193 -42.09 -3.69 -2.80
N GLY A 194 -42.32 -4.99 -3.03
CA GLY A 194 -42.23 -5.59 -4.35
C GLY A 194 -40.84 -5.41 -4.99
N PRO A 195 -40.74 -5.01 -6.28
CA PRO A 195 -39.45 -4.86 -6.97
C PRO A 195 -38.48 -3.85 -6.35
N LEU A 196 -38.95 -2.93 -5.49
CA LEU A 196 -38.11 -1.95 -4.83
C LEU A 196 -37.57 -2.42 -3.47
N ARG A 197 -38.09 -3.54 -2.92
CA ARG A 197 -37.66 -4.05 -1.61
C ARG A 197 -36.18 -4.48 -1.61
N PRO A 198 -35.65 -5.24 -2.59
CA PRO A 198 -34.24 -5.64 -2.58
C PRO A 198 -33.25 -4.46 -2.67
N PRO A 199 -33.41 -3.49 -3.60
CA PRO A 199 -32.58 -2.28 -3.60
C PRO A 199 -32.67 -1.47 -2.31
N ALA A 200 -33.86 -1.39 -1.70
CA ALA A 200 -34.05 -0.69 -0.43
C ALA A 200 -33.35 -1.39 0.74
N LEU A 201 -33.44 -2.72 0.82
CA LEU A 201 -32.70 -3.54 1.78
C LEU A 201 -31.19 -3.34 1.65
N TYR A 202 -30.67 -3.40 0.43
CA TYR A 202 -29.25 -3.20 0.17
C TYR A 202 -28.78 -1.82 0.63
N THR A 203 -29.50 -0.78 0.22
CA THR A 203 -29.17 0.60 0.60
C THR A 203 -29.26 0.80 2.11
N GLU A 204 -30.30 0.29 2.78
CA GLU A 204 -30.43 0.40 4.24
C GLU A 204 -29.28 -0.33 4.95
N ALA A 205 -28.91 -1.52 4.50
CA ALA A 205 -27.79 -2.28 5.04
C ALA A 205 -26.45 -1.54 4.86
N LYS A 206 -26.19 -0.95 3.69
CA LYS A 206 -24.99 -0.11 3.46
C LYS A 206 -24.94 1.10 4.38
N LEU A 207 -26.07 1.80 4.56
CA LEU A 207 -26.15 2.93 5.48
C LEU A 207 -25.94 2.47 6.93
N ALA A 208 -26.45 1.30 7.30
CA ALA A 208 -26.23 0.70 8.62
C ALA A 208 -24.76 0.32 8.87
N ILE A 209 -24.06 -0.25 7.87
CA ILE A 209 -22.60 -0.50 7.93
C ILE A 209 -21.85 0.82 8.16
N ASN A 210 -22.15 1.86 7.39
CA ASN A 210 -21.50 3.17 7.52
C ASN A 210 -21.78 3.82 8.90
N ALA A 211 -22.95 3.55 9.49
CA ALA A 211 -23.34 4.01 10.81
C ALA A 211 -22.73 3.17 11.97
N GLY A 212 -22.06 2.06 11.65
CA GLY A 212 -21.54 1.10 12.62
C GLY A 212 -22.62 0.22 13.28
N GLU A 213 -23.84 0.20 12.74
CA GLU A 213 -24.94 -0.66 13.21
C GLU A 213 -24.85 -2.05 12.56
N ASN A 214 -23.73 -2.75 12.76
CA ASN A 214 -23.40 -3.96 12.01
C ASN A 214 -24.40 -5.12 12.23
N ALA A 215 -24.91 -5.30 13.46
CA ALA A 215 -25.93 -6.31 13.75
C ALA A 215 -27.24 -6.06 12.98
N ARG A 216 -27.63 -4.79 12.84
CA ARG A 216 -28.79 -4.40 12.03
C ARG A 216 -28.52 -4.63 10.54
N ALA A 217 -27.35 -4.23 10.07
CA ALA A 217 -26.94 -4.48 8.68
C ALA A 217 -26.98 -5.97 8.35
N LEU A 218 -26.47 -6.84 9.23
CA LEU A 218 -26.51 -8.28 9.06
C LEU A 218 -27.95 -8.83 8.99
N ALA A 219 -28.86 -8.34 9.82
CA ALA A 219 -30.28 -8.73 9.75
C ALA A 219 -30.90 -8.35 8.39
N LEU A 220 -30.63 -7.13 7.89
CA LEU A 220 -31.07 -6.67 6.58
C LEU A 220 -30.44 -7.48 5.43
N THR A 221 -29.16 -7.84 5.54
CA THR A 221 -28.48 -8.70 4.57
C THR A 221 -29.09 -10.10 4.52
N ARG A 222 -29.47 -10.67 5.66
CA ARG A 222 -30.18 -11.96 5.72
C ARG A 222 -31.55 -11.87 5.08
N GLU A 223 -32.30 -10.80 5.35
CA GLU A 223 -33.60 -10.55 4.71
C GLU A 223 -33.45 -10.41 3.20
N LEU A 224 -32.43 -9.69 2.72
CA LEU A 224 -32.14 -9.55 1.29
C LEU A 224 -31.86 -10.89 0.64
N ASN A 225 -31.01 -11.72 1.25
CA ASN A 225 -30.68 -13.05 0.75
C ASN A 225 -31.89 -14.00 0.79
N GLN A 226 -32.85 -13.81 1.69
CA GLN A 226 -34.10 -14.59 1.71
C GLN A 226 -35.09 -14.13 0.64
N ALA A 227 -35.20 -12.82 0.43
CA ALA A 227 -36.10 -12.23 -0.55
C ALA A 227 -35.63 -12.49 -1.99
N ASP A 228 -34.31 -12.50 -2.20
CA ASP A 228 -33.68 -12.75 -3.49
C ASP A 228 -32.38 -13.58 -3.30
N PRO A 229 -32.51 -14.92 -3.20
CA PRO A 229 -31.37 -15.81 -2.97
C PRO A 229 -30.32 -15.83 -4.07
N ASP A 230 -30.63 -15.27 -5.23
CA ASP A 230 -29.75 -15.21 -6.39
C ASP A 230 -29.06 -13.85 -6.55
N ASN A 231 -29.40 -12.89 -5.67
CA ASN A 231 -28.81 -11.56 -5.68
C ASN A 231 -27.36 -11.58 -5.18
N ASP A 232 -26.46 -10.95 -5.93
CA ASP A 232 -25.05 -10.78 -5.56
C ASP A 232 -24.84 -9.67 -4.52
N ASP A 233 -25.76 -8.70 -4.42
CA ASP A 233 -25.71 -7.58 -3.48
C ASP A 233 -25.66 -8.05 -2.02
N ALA A 234 -26.39 -9.12 -1.71
CA ALA A 234 -26.36 -9.74 -0.38
C ALA A 234 -24.99 -10.30 -0.04
N MET A 235 -24.29 -10.88 -1.02
CA MET A 235 -22.95 -11.43 -0.83
C MET A 235 -21.91 -10.33 -0.70
N GLN A 236 -22.06 -9.24 -1.45
CA GLN A 236 -21.22 -8.06 -1.27
C GLN A 236 -21.35 -7.47 0.14
N LEU A 237 -22.58 -7.33 0.65
CA LEU A 237 -22.81 -6.89 2.03
C LEU A 237 -22.22 -7.85 3.06
N ALA A 238 -22.37 -9.15 2.85
CA ALA A 238 -21.80 -10.15 3.75
C ALA A 238 -20.26 -10.07 3.80
N LEU A 239 -19.61 -9.82 2.66
CA LEU A 239 -18.16 -9.62 2.58
C LEU A 239 -17.71 -8.36 3.33
N ASP A 240 -18.46 -7.27 3.20
CA ASP A 240 -18.16 -6.01 3.89
C ASP A 240 -18.35 -6.11 5.41
N LEU A 241 -19.32 -6.92 5.85
CA LEU A 241 -19.61 -7.17 7.26
C LEU A 241 -18.64 -8.15 7.91
N MET A 242 -18.03 -9.07 7.16
CA MET A 242 -17.18 -10.14 7.69
C MET A 242 -16.11 -9.67 8.70
N PRO A 243 -15.41 -8.52 8.52
CA PRO A 243 -14.40 -8.06 9.48
C PRO A 243 -14.97 -7.66 10.85
N SER A 244 -16.22 -7.21 10.91
CA SER A 244 -16.86 -6.73 12.14
C SER A 244 -17.93 -7.68 12.69
N GLU A 245 -18.52 -8.52 11.84
CA GLU A 245 -19.58 -9.47 12.14
C GLU A 245 -19.27 -10.84 11.52
N PRO A 246 -18.57 -11.73 12.24
CA PRO A 246 -18.22 -13.07 11.74
C PRO A 246 -19.43 -13.91 11.33
N GLN A 247 -20.62 -13.61 11.87
CA GLN A 247 -21.88 -14.27 11.51
C GLN A 247 -22.38 -13.95 10.08
N ALA A 248 -21.72 -13.06 9.35
CA ALA A 248 -21.99 -12.80 7.93
C ALA A 248 -21.38 -13.89 7.02
N GLU A 249 -20.26 -14.50 7.42
CA GLU A 249 -19.53 -15.49 6.63
C GLU A 249 -20.34 -16.76 6.26
N PRO A 250 -21.21 -17.30 7.14
CA PRO A 250 -22.10 -18.40 6.77
C PRO A 250 -22.94 -18.14 5.52
N LEU A 251 -23.35 -16.90 5.25
CA LEU A 251 -24.10 -16.56 4.05
C LEU A 251 -23.29 -16.80 2.77
N ILE A 252 -22.02 -16.41 2.79
CA ILE A 252 -21.09 -16.56 1.66
C ILE A 252 -20.77 -18.05 1.44
N THR A 253 -20.44 -18.75 2.52
CA THR A 253 -20.06 -20.18 2.43
C THR A 253 -21.25 -21.05 2.01
N GLU A 254 -22.47 -20.75 2.47
CA GLU A 254 -23.68 -21.43 2.03
C GLU A 254 -23.96 -21.16 0.54
N ARG A 255 -23.83 -19.91 0.09
CA ARG A 255 -23.97 -19.55 -1.33
C ARG A 255 -22.98 -20.30 -2.22
N LEU A 256 -21.70 -20.37 -1.82
CA LEU A 256 -20.66 -21.10 -2.55
C LEU A 256 -20.84 -22.62 -2.49
N ARG A 257 -21.50 -23.15 -1.44
CA ARG A 257 -21.85 -24.57 -1.34
C ARG A 257 -23.00 -24.94 -2.28
N LEU A 258 -24.03 -24.10 -2.35
CA LEU A 258 -25.21 -24.30 -3.20
C LEU A 258 -24.91 -24.07 -4.68
N LYS A 259 -24.08 -23.06 -4.97
CA LYS A 259 -23.66 -22.66 -6.32
C LYS A 259 -22.12 -22.58 -6.38
N PRO A 260 -21.43 -23.71 -6.60
CA PRO A 260 -19.97 -23.76 -6.60
C PRO A 260 -19.29 -22.94 -7.71
N ASP A 261 -19.98 -22.75 -8.83
CA ASP A 261 -19.52 -22.02 -10.02
C ASP A 261 -19.76 -20.51 -9.89
N GLN A 262 -19.07 -19.89 -8.94
CA GLN A 262 -19.10 -18.43 -8.72
C GLN A 262 -17.68 -17.89 -8.52
N PRO A 263 -16.89 -17.78 -9.60
CA PRO A 263 -15.47 -17.43 -9.52
C PRO A 263 -15.25 -16.02 -8.93
N ALA A 264 -16.10 -15.04 -9.27
CA ALA A 264 -16.00 -13.67 -8.77
C ALA A 264 -16.21 -13.60 -7.25
N LEU A 265 -17.26 -14.26 -6.73
CA LEU A 265 -17.55 -14.33 -5.30
C LEU A 265 -16.43 -15.08 -4.55
N ARG A 266 -15.98 -16.23 -5.08
CA ARG A 266 -14.90 -17.01 -4.48
C ARG A 266 -13.60 -16.22 -4.39
N GLN A 267 -13.26 -15.46 -5.44
CA GLN A 267 -12.11 -14.57 -5.44
C GLN A 267 -12.24 -13.47 -4.37
N ALA A 268 -13.40 -12.82 -4.27
CA ALA A 268 -13.64 -11.77 -3.30
C ALA A 268 -13.55 -12.32 -1.86
N TYR A 269 -14.14 -13.49 -1.60
CA TYR A 269 -14.08 -14.17 -0.31
C TYR A 269 -12.65 -14.60 0.05
N GLY A 270 -11.90 -15.22 -0.88
CA GLY A 270 -10.50 -15.55 -0.69
C GLY A 270 -9.64 -14.33 -0.32
N ARG A 271 -9.86 -13.18 -0.97
CA ARG A 271 -9.18 -11.92 -0.62
C ARG A 271 -9.58 -11.40 0.77
N ALA A 272 -10.85 -11.53 1.13
CA ALA A 272 -11.34 -11.15 2.45
C ALA A 272 -10.68 -12.01 3.56
N LEU A 273 -10.51 -13.32 3.33
CA LEU A 273 -9.81 -14.23 4.24
C LEU A 273 -8.34 -13.85 4.44
N ILE A 274 -7.63 -13.45 3.37
CA ILE A 274 -6.24 -12.96 3.48
C ILE A 274 -6.18 -11.72 4.38
N LYS A 275 -7.07 -10.74 4.16
CA LYS A 275 -7.15 -9.53 4.99
C LYS A 275 -7.45 -9.86 6.46
N ALA A 276 -8.26 -10.90 6.69
CA ALA A 276 -8.57 -11.42 8.02
C ALA A 276 -7.45 -12.30 8.62
N GLN A 277 -6.26 -12.38 8.00
CA GLN A 277 -5.14 -13.20 8.46
C GLN A 277 -5.47 -14.70 8.55
N ARG A 278 -6.31 -15.20 7.63
CA ARG A 278 -6.71 -16.62 7.50
C ARG A 278 -6.19 -17.24 6.19
N PRO A 279 -4.85 -17.29 5.97
CA PRO A 279 -4.26 -17.72 4.69
C PRO A 279 -4.55 -19.18 4.34
N ALA A 280 -4.68 -20.08 5.34
CA ALA A 280 -4.98 -21.49 5.09
C ALA A 280 -6.36 -21.69 4.43
N GLU A 281 -7.36 -20.92 4.85
CA GLU A 281 -8.70 -20.97 4.27
C GLU A 281 -8.72 -20.27 2.91
N ALA A 282 -8.03 -19.13 2.79
CA ALA A 282 -7.85 -18.47 1.49
C ALA A 282 -7.21 -19.41 0.45
N ALA A 283 -6.18 -20.19 0.83
CA ALA A 283 -5.55 -21.17 -0.06
C ALA A 283 -6.55 -22.22 -0.57
N ARG A 284 -7.51 -22.66 0.25
CA ARG A 284 -8.57 -23.59 -0.18
C ARG A 284 -9.47 -22.96 -1.24
N GLU A 285 -9.88 -21.71 -1.03
CA GLU A 285 -10.71 -20.97 -1.98
C GLU A 285 -9.99 -20.71 -3.30
N PHE A 286 -8.73 -20.27 -3.25
CA PHE A 286 -7.94 -20.06 -4.46
C PHE A 286 -7.63 -21.37 -5.20
N ARG A 287 -7.47 -22.49 -4.50
CA ARG A 287 -7.31 -23.82 -5.13
C ARG A 287 -8.59 -24.28 -5.84
N ALA A 288 -9.77 -23.99 -5.28
CA ALA A 288 -11.01 -24.24 -5.99
C ALA A 288 -11.16 -23.30 -7.21
N LEU A 289 -10.73 -22.04 -7.09
CA LEU A 289 -10.76 -21.07 -8.18
C LEU A 289 -9.85 -21.45 -9.36
N THR A 290 -8.67 -22.02 -9.08
CA THR A 290 -7.77 -22.52 -10.13
C THR A 290 -8.32 -23.75 -10.85
N GLN A 291 -9.24 -24.50 -10.22
CA GLN A 291 -9.93 -25.63 -10.86
C GLN A 291 -11.11 -25.15 -11.71
N SER A 292 -11.87 -24.15 -11.25
CA SER A 292 -13.01 -23.62 -12.01
C SER A 292 -12.61 -22.65 -13.13
N THR A 293 -11.47 -21.98 -13.00
CA THR A 293 -10.93 -21.05 -14.01
C THR A 293 -9.50 -21.44 -14.38
N PRO A 294 -9.29 -22.63 -14.98
CA PRO A 294 -7.95 -23.17 -15.20
C PRO A 294 -7.11 -22.26 -16.09
N ASP A 295 -7.69 -21.54 -17.04
CA ASP A 295 -6.96 -20.69 -18.00
C ASP A 295 -6.56 -19.32 -17.44
N ASN A 296 -7.15 -18.89 -16.32
CA ASN A 296 -6.82 -17.60 -15.72
C ASN A 296 -5.53 -17.70 -14.88
N PRO A 297 -4.45 -16.96 -15.20
CA PRO A 297 -3.21 -17.04 -14.44
C PRO A 297 -3.30 -16.40 -13.04
N ALA A 298 -4.17 -15.42 -12.82
CA ALA A 298 -4.18 -14.64 -11.58
C ALA A 298 -4.48 -15.48 -10.31
N PRO A 299 -5.49 -16.38 -10.30
CA PRO A 299 -5.72 -17.30 -9.17
C PRO A 299 -4.52 -18.20 -8.85
N TRP A 300 -3.77 -18.66 -9.86
CA TRP A 300 -2.58 -19.49 -9.67
C TRP A 300 -1.45 -18.73 -8.98
N LEU A 301 -1.20 -17.49 -9.39
CA LEU A 301 -0.20 -16.63 -8.75
C LEU A 301 -0.57 -16.32 -7.29
N ALA A 302 -1.85 -16.00 -7.04
CA ALA A 302 -2.34 -15.75 -5.70
C ALA A 302 -2.20 -16.99 -4.81
N LEU A 303 -2.59 -18.18 -5.30
CA LEU A 303 -2.39 -19.44 -4.58
C LEU A 303 -0.91 -19.67 -4.26
N GLY A 304 -0.02 -19.46 -5.24
CA GLY A 304 1.43 -19.57 -5.05
C GLY A 304 1.97 -18.66 -3.94
N ALA A 305 1.53 -17.41 -3.91
CA ALA A 305 1.91 -16.45 -2.87
C ALA A 305 1.41 -16.86 -1.48
N ILE A 306 0.16 -17.32 -1.38
CA ILE A 306 -0.44 -17.76 -0.10
C ILE A 306 0.29 -19.00 0.44
N GLU A 307 0.60 -19.98 -0.42
CA GLU A 307 1.31 -21.20 -0.01
C GLU A 307 2.76 -20.91 0.44
N LEU A 308 3.41 -19.89 -0.13
CA LEU A 308 4.72 -19.41 0.36
C LEU A 308 4.66 -18.84 1.77
N GLU A 309 3.60 -18.08 2.07
CA GLU A 309 3.35 -17.52 3.41
C GLU A 309 3.11 -18.63 4.43
N LEU A 310 2.36 -19.67 4.02
CA LEU A 310 2.11 -20.88 4.80
C LEU A 310 3.33 -21.81 4.93
N LYS A 311 4.48 -21.47 4.34
CA LYS A 311 5.69 -22.31 4.30
C LYS A 311 5.44 -23.69 3.66
N HIS A 312 4.60 -23.73 2.63
CA HIS A 312 4.34 -24.92 1.80
C HIS A 312 5.00 -24.76 0.41
N PRO A 313 6.34 -24.78 0.32
CA PRO A 313 7.03 -24.39 -0.90
C PRO A 313 6.76 -25.31 -2.11
N ALA A 314 6.48 -26.60 -1.88
CA ALA A 314 6.14 -27.53 -2.97
C ALA A 314 4.78 -27.19 -3.61
N ALA A 315 3.77 -26.86 -2.79
CA ALA A 315 2.45 -26.45 -3.27
C ALA A 315 2.52 -25.08 -3.96
N ALA A 316 3.29 -24.14 -3.39
CA ALA A 316 3.55 -22.85 -3.99
C ALA A 316 4.18 -22.98 -5.38
N GLU A 317 5.24 -23.78 -5.51
CA GLU A 317 5.94 -24.00 -6.77
C GLU A 317 5.04 -24.61 -7.84
N ALA A 318 4.23 -25.61 -7.47
CA ALA A 318 3.27 -26.21 -8.39
C ALA A 318 2.29 -25.15 -8.94
N ALA A 319 1.70 -24.34 -8.05
CA ALA A 319 0.76 -23.30 -8.44
C ALA A 319 1.41 -22.21 -9.31
N LEU A 320 2.59 -21.73 -8.93
CA LEU A 320 3.32 -20.69 -9.68
C LEU A 320 3.73 -21.15 -11.08
N ARG A 321 4.17 -22.40 -11.23
CA ARG A 321 4.50 -22.98 -12.54
C ARG A 321 3.27 -23.08 -13.44
N GLU A 322 2.11 -23.45 -12.89
CA GLU A 322 0.87 -23.43 -13.67
C GLU A 322 0.47 -22.01 -14.07
N GLY A 323 0.59 -21.02 -13.17
CA GLY A 323 0.36 -19.62 -13.49
C GLY A 323 1.26 -19.11 -14.62
N LEU A 324 2.56 -19.41 -14.57
CA LEU A 324 3.52 -19.03 -15.61
C LEU A 324 3.19 -19.63 -16.98
N LYS A 325 2.84 -20.92 -17.05
CA LYS A 325 2.44 -21.56 -18.33
C LYS A 325 1.34 -20.80 -19.04
N ARG A 326 0.40 -20.20 -18.29
CA ARG A 326 -0.74 -19.42 -18.81
C ARG A 326 -0.40 -17.96 -19.08
N LEU A 327 0.66 -17.43 -18.47
CA LEU A 327 1.20 -16.11 -18.83
C LEU A 327 2.08 -16.14 -20.08
N ASP A 328 2.66 -17.31 -20.39
CA ASP A 328 3.54 -17.51 -21.55
C ASP A 328 2.76 -17.80 -22.85
N THR A 329 1.45 -18.06 -22.77
CA THR A 329 0.61 -18.17 -23.96
C THR A 329 0.50 -16.81 -24.65
N PRO A 330 0.89 -16.69 -25.94
CA PRO A 330 0.78 -15.44 -26.67
C PRO A 330 -0.70 -15.10 -26.87
N ALA A 331 -1.21 -14.12 -26.15
CA ALA A 331 -2.55 -13.58 -26.40
C ALA A 331 -2.41 -12.16 -26.91
N ALA A 332 -3.11 -11.86 -28.01
CA ALA A 332 -3.43 -10.49 -28.40
C ALA A 332 -4.05 -9.75 -27.20
N GLY A 333 -3.71 -8.47 -27.05
CA GLY A 333 -4.20 -7.66 -25.94
C GLY A 333 -3.67 -6.24 -26.05
N THR A 334 -4.28 -5.35 -25.29
CA THR A 334 -3.84 -3.96 -25.14
C THR A 334 -2.43 -3.89 -24.52
N ASP A 335 -1.73 -2.78 -24.73
CA ASP A 335 -0.40 -2.56 -24.12
C ASP A 335 -0.41 -2.73 -22.59
N ALA A 336 -1.53 -2.38 -21.95
CA ALA A 336 -1.73 -2.56 -20.50
C ALA A 336 -1.75 -4.05 -20.09
N GLU A 337 -2.38 -4.91 -20.87
CA GLU A 337 -2.45 -6.35 -20.61
C GLU A 337 -1.13 -7.06 -20.90
N ILE A 338 -0.38 -6.59 -21.90
CA ILE A 338 0.97 -7.09 -22.18
C ILE A 338 1.90 -6.74 -21.01
N LYS A 339 1.86 -5.48 -20.56
CA LYS A 339 2.65 -5.01 -19.41
C LYS A 339 2.28 -5.75 -18.13
N GLY A 340 0.99 -5.87 -17.81
CA GLY A 340 0.52 -6.58 -16.62
C GLY A 340 0.94 -8.06 -16.61
N ARG A 341 0.96 -8.72 -17.78
CA ARG A 341 1.48 -10.09 -17.89
C ARG A 341 2.98 -10.18 -17.69
N ALA A 342 3.75 -9.22 -18.21
CA ALA A 342 5.19 -9.16 -17.96
C ALA A 342 5.50 -8.98 -16.46
N GLU A 343 4.79 -8.07 -15.78
CA GLU A 343 4.90 -7.86 -14.33
C GLU A 343 4.53 -9.13 -13.56
N GLY A 344 3.43 -9.79 -13.94
CA GLY A 344 3.01 -11.07 -13.35
C GLY A 344 4.05 -12.17 -13.51
N ARG A 345 4.73 -12.26 -14.67
CA ARG A 345 5.83 -13.22 -14.89
C ARG A 345 7.03 -12.93 -13.99
N GLN A 346 7.45 -11.67 -13.89
CA GLN A 346 8.55 -11.28 -13.00
C GLN A 346 8.25 -11.66 -11.56
N GLN A 347 7.03 -11.35 -11.08
CA GLN A 347 6.60 -11.70 -9.74
C GLN A 347 6.60 -13.22 -9.49
N ALA A 348 6.11 -14.00 -10.46
CA ALA A 348 6.09 -15.45 -10.36
C ALA A 348 7.50 -16.06 -10.26
N TRP A 349 8.47 -15.56 -11.04
CA TRP A 349 9.86 -16.01 -10.97
C TRP A 349 10.54 -15.67 -9.64
N LEU A 350 10.28 -14.49 -9.07
CA LEU A 350 10.75 -14.12 -7.73
C LEU A 350 10.17 -15.07 -6.66
N MET A 351 8.88 -15.36 -6.73
CA MET A 351 8.21 -16.28 -5.80
C MET A 351 8.72 -17.72 -5.97
N LEU A 352 8.99 -18.17 -7.19
CA LEU A 352 9.59 -19.49 -7.44
C LEU A 352 10.99 -19.60 -6.85
N SER A 353 11.80 -18.54 -6.96
CA SER A 353 13.10 -18.50 -6.29
C SER A 353 12.95 -18.66 -4.78
N GLN A 354 11.99 -17.97 -4.17
CA GLN A 354 11.75 -18.07 -2.74
C GLN A 354 11.27 -19.46 -2.33
N ALA A 355 10.39 -20.09 -3.12
CA ALA A 355 9.91 -21.45 -2.87
C ALA A 355 11.06 -22.47 -2.91
N ALA A 356 11.91 -22.37 -3.92
CA ALA A 356 13.08 -23.23 -4.06
C ALA A 356 14.09 -23.01 -2.92
N GLU A 357 14.32 -21.75 -2.50
CA GLU A 357 15.19 -21.44 -1.37
C GLU A 357 14.66 -22.01 -0.04
N GLN A 358 13.35 -21.92 0.22
CA GLN A 358 12.72 -22.53 1.41
C GLN A 358 12.90 -24.06 1.47
N ARG A 359 13.06 -24.70 0.30
CA ARG A 359 13.35 -26.14 0.19
C ARG A 359 14.85 -26.48 0.29
N GLY A 360 15.72 -25.46 0.34
CA GLY A 360 17.18 -25.63 0.25
C GLY A 360 17.69 -25.94 -1.17
N ASP A 361 16.85 -25.86 -2.20
CA ASP A 361 17.28 -26.05 -3.60
C ASP A 361 17.78 -24.72 -4.16
N PHE A 362 18.99 -24.33 -3.74
CA PHE A 362 19.62 -23.08 -4.16
C PHE A 362 19.88 -23.01 -5.67
N LYS A 363 20.02 -24.17 -6.33
CA LYS A 363 20.23 -24.24 -7.79
C LYS A 363 18.96 -23.86 -8.53
N ALA A 364 17.81 -24.43 -8.14
CA ALA A 364 16.52 -24.05 -8.72
C ALA A 364 16.16 -22.59 -8.39
N ALA A 365 16.50 -22.12 -7.18
CA ALA A 365 16.27 -20.74 -6.79
C ALA A 365 17.03 -19.75 -7.69
N GLU A 366 18.32 -20.02 -7.93
CA GLU A 366 19.15 -19.19 -8.81
C GLU A 366 18.65 -19.20 -10.25
N ALA A 367 18.27 -20.39 -10.76
CA ALA A 367 17.73 -20.53 -12.11
C ALA A 367 16.41 -19.76 -12.31
N ALA A 368 15.56 -19.70 -11.27
CA ALA A 368 14.34 -18.90 -11.31
C ALA A 368 14.64 -17.40 -11.38
N LEU A 369 15.58 -16.89 -10.57
CA LEU A 369 15.98 -15.48 -10.63
C LEU A 369 16.67 -15.11 -11.96
N GLN A 370 17.32 -16.04 -12.63
CA GLN A 370 17.89 -15.80 -13.96
C GLN A 370 16.81 -15.47 -15.00
N LYS A 371 15.55 -15.87 -14.77
CA LYS A 371 14.40 -15.61 -15.64
C LYS A 371 13.70 -14.28 -15.35
N VAL A 372 14.08 -13.57 -14.28
CA VAL A 372 13.53 -12.24 -13.99
C VAL A 372 14.17 -11.24 -14.93
N ASP A 373 13.35 -10.58 -15.75
CA ASP A 373 13.81 -9.53 -16.65
C ASP A 373 14.28 -8.30 -15.87
N GLY A 374 15.41 -7.73 -16.27
CA GLY A 374 16.05 -6.61 -15.58
C GLY A 374 17.11 -7.10 -14.59
N ALA A 375 18.38 -6.95 -14.96
CA ALA A 375 19.53 -7.30 -14.12
C ALA A 375 19.84 -6.20 -13.08
N GLY A 376 18.78 -5.71 -12.40
CA GLY A 376 18.91 -4.83 -11.26
C GLY A 376 19.90 -5.39 -10.25
N LEU A 377 20.66 -4.52 -9.59
CA LEU A 377 21.69 -4.94 -8.64
C LEU A 377 21.10 -5.81 -7.52
N ASP A 378 19.84 -5.59 -7.15
CA ASP A 378 19.10 -6.38 -6.18
C ASP A 378 18.92 -7.85 -6.61
N VAL A 379 18.48 -8.09 -7.86
CA VAL A 379 18.34 -9.44 -8.42
C VAL A 379 19.72 -10.09 -8.58
N ARG A 380 20.71 -9.34 -9.08
CA ARG A 380 22.10 -9.84 -9.21
C ARG A 380 22.68 -10.23 -7.85
N TYR A 381 22.46 -9.42 -6.82
CA TYR A 381 22.92 -9.70 -5.47
C TYR A 381 22.23 -10.93 -4.86
N ARG A 382 20.91 -11.06 -4.97
CA ARG A 382 20.19 -12.27 -4.52
C ARG A 382 20.71 -13.53 -5.21
N ARG A 383 20.94 -13.47 -6.53
CA ARG A 383 21.55 -14.57 -7.28
C ARG A 383 22.96 -14.88 -6.79
N ALA A 384 23.77 -13.86 -6.52
CA ALA A 384 25.12 -14.04 -6.01
C ALA A 384 25.13 -14.71 -4.62
N VAL A 385 24.21 -14.33 -3.72
CA VAL A 385 24.00 -15.01 -2.44
C VAL A 385 23.64 -16.48 -2.64
N LEU A 386 22.72 -16.79 -3.56
CA LEU A 386 22.34 -18.18 -3.86
C LEU A 386 23.49 -18.99 -4.47
N LEU A 387 24.33 -18.39 -5.31
CA LEU A 387 25.55 -19.02 -5.83
C LEU A 387 26.56 -19.26 -4.72
N ALA A 388 26.74 -18.31 -3.81
CA ALA A 388 27.65 -18.47 -2.67
C ALA A 388 27.19 -19.58 -1.71
N LYS A 389 25.89 -19.70 -1.43
CA LYS A 389 25.30 -20.83 -0.68
C LYS A 389 25.52 -22.19 -1.36
N GLN A 390 25.72 -22.22 -2.68
CA GLN A 390 26.12 -23.41 -3.43
C GLN A 390 27.64 -23.66 -3.43
N GLY A 391 28.43 -22.84 -2.74
CA GLY A 391 29.90 -22.89 -2.77
C GLY A 391 30.53 -22.23 -4.01
N LYS A 392 29.74 -21.64 -4.91
CA LYS A 392 30.21 -21.02 -6.17
C LYS A 392 30.56 -19.55 -5.98
N VAL A 393 31.44 -19.26 -5.03
CA VAL A 393 31.82 -17.88 -4.65
C VAL A 393 32.42 -17.11 -5.84
N ALA A 394 33.22 -17.76 -6.69
CA ALA A 394 33.80 -17.12 -7.87
C ALA A 394 32.74 -16.63 -8.87
N ASP A 395 31.69 -17.43 -9.10
CA ASP A 395 30.58 -17.05 -9.99
C ASP A 395 29.73 -15.93 -9.37
N ALA A 396 29.51 -16.00 -8.05
CA ALA A 396 28.81 -14.96 -7.30
C ALA A 396 29.51 -13.60 -7.43
N ARG A 397 30.85 -13.58 -7.30
CA ARG A 397 31.66 -12.37 -7.52
C ARG A 397 31.56 -11.87 -8.95
N LYS A 398 31.67 -12.77 -9.94
CA LYS A 398 31.55 -12.40 -11.36
C LYS A 398 30.21 -11.72 -11.65
N LEU A 399 29.12 -12.18 -11.03
CA LEU A 399 27.78 -11.63 -11.22
C LEU A 399 27.63 -10.21 -10.65
N LEU A 400 28.35 -9.91 -9.56
CA LEU A 400 28.35 -8.60 -8.91
C LEU A 400 29.34 -7.61 -9.52
N LYS A 401 30.22 -8.03 -10.43
CA LYS A 401 31.11 -7.09 -11.12
C LYS A 401 30.30 -6.02 -11.88
N PRO A 402 30.75 -4.76 -11.86
CA PRO A 402 30.12 -3.72 -12.65
C PRO A 402 30.30 -4.00 -14.15
N ALA A 403 29.34 -3.55 -14.95
CA ALA A 403 29.47 -3.56 -16.41
C ALA A 403 30.56 -2.57 -16.84
N ALA A 404 31.16 -2.78 -18.02
CA ALA A 404 32.26 -1.93 -18.50
C ALA A 404 31.82 -0.48 -18.76
N ASP A 405 30.55 -0.28 -19.08
CA ASP A 405 29.86 0.97 -19.36
C ASP A 405 28.99 1.46 -18.19
N ALA A 406 29.08 0.80 -17.02
CA ALA A 406 28.32 1.19 -15.84
C ALA A 406 28.70 2.60 -15.39
N SER A 407 27.69 3.36 -14.93
CA SER A 407 27.93 4.66 -14.30
C SER A 407 28.78 4.51 -13.03
N ASP A 408 29.39 5.61 -12.58
CA ASP A 408 30.16 5.61 -11.34
C ASP A 408 29.31 5.20 -10.12
N GLY A 409 28.05 5.61 -10.09
CA GLY A 409 27.10 5.19 -9.04
C GLY A 409 26.84 3.68 -9.04
N GLU A 410 26.59 3.09 -10.20
CA GLU A 410 26.39 1.64 -10.34
C GLU A 410 27.66 0.85 -10.03
N THR A 411 28.81 1.39 -10.42
CA THR A 411 30.13 0.82 -10.13
C THR A 411 30.38 0.79 -8.63
N ARG A 412 30.14 1.91 -7.95
CA ARG A 412 30.24 2.01 -6.48
C ARG A 412 29.31 1.01 -5.79
N ALA A 413 28.04 0.96 -6.20
CA ALA A 413 27.05 0.06 -5.60
C ALA A 413 27.41 -1.42 -5.81
N SER A 414 27.90 -1.77 -6.99
CA SER A 414 28.33 -3.14 -7.33
C SER A 414 29.50 -3.62 -6.47
N LEU A 415 30.51 -2.76 -6.26
CA LEU A 415 31.68 -3.09 -5.43
C LEU A 415 31.32 -3.20 -3.94
N LEU A 416 30.42 -2.34 -3.44
CA LEU A 416 29.87 -2.46 -2.08
C LEU A 416 29.08 -3.77 -1.91
N ALA A 417 28.28 -4.16 -2.90
CA ALA A 417 27.55 -5.42 -2.88
C ALA A 417 28.50 -6.63 -2.87
N GLU A 418 29.60 -6.59 -3.65
CA GLU A 418 30.62 -7.65 -3.63
C GLU A 418 31.28 -7.76 -2.24
N ALA A 419 31.72 -6.65 -1.67
CA ALA A 419 32.33 -6.66 -0.33
C ALA A 419 31.34 -7.16 0.73
N GLN A 420 30.08 -6.72 0.69
CA GLN A 420 29.04 -7.19 1.60
C GLN A 420 28.85 -8.70 1.53
N LEU A 421 28.78 -9.27 0.32
CA LEU A 421 28.66 -10.71 0.14
C LEU A 421 29.87 -11.43 0.75
N MET A 422 31.10 -10.95 0.52
CA MET A 422 32.29 -11.57 1.08
C MET A 422 32.31 -11.49 2.63
N ARG A 423 31.83 -10.38 3.22
CA ARG A 423 31.67 -10.23 4.67
C ARG A 423 30.70 -11.26 5.25
N GLU A 424 29.56 -11.47 4.60
CA GLU A 424 28.57 -12.47 5.02
C GLU A 424 29.12 -13.89 4.98
N LEU A 425 30.03 -14.17 4.05
CA LEU A 425 30.74 -15.45 3.95
C LEU A 425 31.96 -15.54 4.88
N ARG A 426 32.23 -14.51 5.69
CA ARG A 426 33.43 -14.35 6.52
C ARG A 426 34.76 -14.40 5.74
N ASP A 427 34.71 -14.17 4.42
CA ASP A 427 35.90 -13.98 3.59
C ASP A 427 36.37 -12.52 3.66
N TYR A 428 36.97 -12.16 4.80
CA TYR A 428 37.45 -10.79 5.02
C TYR A 428 38.58 -10.39 4.07
N ALA A 429 39.38 -11.35 3.58
CA ALA A 429 40.41 -11.10 2.58
C ALA A 429 39.79 -10.73 1.22
N GLY A 430 38.76 -11.45 0.78
CA GLY A 430 37.97 -11.13 -0.40
C GLY A 430 37.24 -9.80 -0.29
N ALA A 431 36.64 -9.53 0.88
CA ALA A 431 35.98 -8.25 1.15
C ALA A 431 36.96 -7.07 1.07
N LEU A 432 38.14 -7.20 1.66
CA LEU A 432 39.21 -6.20 1.56
C LEU A 432 39.66 -5.99 0.11
N ALA A 433 39.79 -7.06 -0.69
CA ALA A 433 40.16 -6.93 -2.09
C ALA A 433 39.12 -6.13 -2.89
N ALA A 434 37.83 -6.37 -2.65
CA ALA A 434 36.75 -5.61 -3.27
C ALA A 434 36.77 -4.13 -2.84
N MET A 435 37.01 -3.85 -1.56
CA MET A 435 37.12 -2.47 -1.06
C MET A 435 38.34 -1.73 -1.60
N LYS A 436 39.49 -2.41 -1.74
CA LYS A 436 40.66 -1.84 -2.43
C LYS A 436 40.36 -1.45 -3.87
N ALA A 437 39.60 -2.28 -4.60
CA ALA A 437 39.16 -1.93 -5.95
C ALA A 437 38.21 -0.71 -5.95
N ALA A 438 37.33 -0.61 -4.96
CA ALA A 438 36.43 0.54 -4.79
C ALA A 438 37.21 1.83 -4.52
N VAL A 439 38.16 1.83 -3.59
CA VAL A 439 38.99 2.99 -3.28
C VAL A 439 39.93 3.35 -4.44
N ALA A 440 40.44 2.36 -5.19
CA ALA A 440 41.23 2.65 -6.39
C ALA A 440 40.41 3.38 -7.47
N ARG A 441 39.11 3.07 -7.60
CA ARG A 441 38.21 3.77 -8.53
C ARG A 441 37.76 5.12 -7.99
N PHE A 442 37.56 5.23 -6.68
CA PHE A 442 37.04 6.42 -5.99
C PHE A 442 37.98 6.85 -4.85
N PRO A 443 39.17 7.39 -5.17
CA PRO A 443 40.26 7.57 -4.20
C PRO A 443 40.01 8.64 -3.14
N ASN A 444 38.97 9.47 -3.30
CA ASN A 444 38.62 10.55 -2.38
C ASN A 444 37.23 10.36 -1.75
N ASP A 445 36.64 9.16 -1.85
CA ASP A 445 35.38 8.84 -1.17
C ASP A 445 35.66 8.38 0.27
N PRO A 446 35.40 9.21 1.30
CA PRO A 446 35.74 8.88 2.69
C PRO A 446 34.99 7.66 3.22
N ASP A 447 33.77 7.40 2.73
CA ASP A 447 32.96 6.25 3.19
C ASP A 447 33.59 4.95 2.70
N LEU A 448 34.07 4.90 1.45
CA LEU A 448 34.75 3.71 0.89
C LEU A 448 36.10 3.46 1.56
N ILE A 449 36.86 4.52 1.84
CA ILE A 449 38.15 4.41 2.55
C ILE A 449 37.90 3.91 3.98
N TYR A 450 36.85 4.38 4.64
CA TYR A 450 36.44 3.90 5.96
C TYR A 450 36.07 2.41 5.94
N GLU A 451 35.20 1.97 5.02
CA GLU A 451 34.85 0.55 4.90
C GLU A 451 36.08 -0.31 4.56
N GLN A 452 37.01 0.18 3.73
CA GLN A 452 38.29 -0.50 3.51
C GLN A 452 39.08 -0.63 4.82
N ALA A 453 39.14 0.42 5.64
CA ALA A 453 39.84 0.38 6.92
C ALA A 453 39.23 -0.69 7.85
N MET A 454 37.90 -0.79 7.92
CA MET A 454 37.23 -1.82 8.74
C MET A 454 37.52 -3.23 8.23
N MET A 455 37.59 -3.44 6.92
CA MET A 455 38.00 -4.74 6.38
C MET A 455 39.49 -5.04 6.60
N THR A 456 40.32 -3.99 6.64
CA THR A 456 41.75 -4.08 6.92
C THR A 456 42.01 -4.50 8.38
N GLU A 457 41.19 -4.01 9.31
CA GLU A 457 41.16 -4.45 10.71
C GLU A 457 40.81 -5.94 10.83
N LYS A 458 39.75 -6.39 10.16
CA LYS A 458 39.31 -7.80 10.21
C LYS A 458 40.34 -8.80 9.69
N VAL A 459 41.32 -8.36 8.90
CA VAL A 459 42.46 -9.19 8.46
C VAL A 459 43.75 -8.93 9.27
N GLY A 460 43.69 -8.17 10.36
CA GLY A 460 44.79 -7.93 11.30
C GLY A 460 45.84 -6.92 10.85
N LYS A 461 45.59 -6.12 9.80
CA LYS A 461 46.56 -5.16 9.25
C LYS A 461 46.39 -3.78 9.85
N PHE A 462 46.63 -3.68 11.16
CA PHE A 462 46.23 -2.48 11.90
C PHE A 462 46.98 -1.19 11.52
N ASP A 463 48.24 -1.27 11.05
CA ASP A 463 48.99 -0.09 10.62
C ASP A 463 48.41 0.50 9.31
N ASP A 464 47.99 -0.37 8.38
CA ASP A 464 47.28 0.01 7.15
C ASP A 464 45.91 0.63 7.50
N MET A 465 45.18 0.05 8.46
CA MET A 465 43.91 0.58 8.96
C MET A 465 44.08 1.99 9.53
N GLU A 466 45.09 2.21 10.38
CA GLU A 466 45.37 3.53 10.95
C GLU A 466 45.63 4.56 9.85
N THR A 467 46.47 4.21 8.87
CA THR A 467 46.77 5.09 7.73
C THR A 467 45.50 5.48 6.98
N LEU A 468 44.60 4.52 6.73
CA LEU A 468 43.33 4.76 6.04
C LEU A 468 42.39 5.64 6.88
N LEU A 469 42.25 5.38 8.19
CA LEU A 469 41.38 6.18 9.06
C LEU A 469 41.86 7.62 9.21
N ARG A 470 43.18 7.84 9.32
CA ARG A 470 43.75 9.19 9.29
C ARG A 470 43.45 9.89 7.97
N ARG A 471 43.52 9.16 6.85
CA ARG A 471 43.13 9.71 5.54
C ARG A 471 41.64 10.08 5.48
N VAL A 472 40.74 9.28 6.07
CA VAL A 472 39.32 9.63 6.18
C VAL A 472 39.14 10.92 6.97
N ILE A 473 39.84 11.06 8.11
CA ILE A 473 39.80 12.25 8.96
C ILE A 473 40.30 13.49 8.21
N GLU A 474 41.36 13.37 7.40
CA GLU A 474 41.85 14.47 6.54
C GLU A 474 40.82 14.89 5.49
N LEU A 475 40.19 13.93 4.82
CA LEU A 475 39.21 14.19 3.76
C LEU A 475 37.89 14.72 4.31
N LYS A 476 37.50 14.25 5.50
CA LYS A 476 36.22 14.56 6.14
C LYS A 476 36.40 14.73 7.66
N PRO A 477 36.82 15.93 8.12
CA PRO A 477 37.11 16.20 9.53
C PRO A 477 35.92 16.12 10.50
N ASP A 478 34.70 16.00 10.00
CA ASP A 478 33.48 15.80 10.77
C ASP A 478 33.00 14.33 10.78
N TYR A 479 33.79 13.39 10.23
CA TYR A 479 33.45 11.97 10.17
C TYR A 479 33.70 11.26 11.51
N HIS A 480 32.76 11.40 12.45
CA HIS A 480 32.88 10.86 13.82
C HIS A 480 33.20 9.35 13.87
N HIS A 481 32.70 8.54 12.93
CA HIS A 481 32.98 7.10 12.88
C HIS A 481 34.48 6.77 12.72
N ALA A 482 35.25 7.59 11.98
CA ALA A 482 36.68 7.34 11.79
C ALA A 482 37.48 7.66 13.05
N TYR A 483 37.14 8.76 13.73
CA TYR A 483 37.72 9.11 15.03
C TYR A 483 37.44 8.03 16.07
N ASN A 484 36.18 7.56 16.17
CA ASN A 484 35.79 6.50 17.09
C ASN A 484 36.53 5.19 16.80
N ALA A 485 36.53 4.74 15.54
CA ALA A 485 37.17 3.48 15.15
C ALA A 485 38.69 3.51 15.37
N LEU A 486 39.36 4.64 15.08
CA LEU A 486 40.79 4.77 15.31
C LEU A 486 41.10 4.77 16.82
N GLY A 487 40.37 5.56 17.60
CA GLY A 487 40.56 5.60 19.05
C GLY A 487 40.28 4.26 19.72
N TYR A 488 39.20 3.58 19.33
CA TYR A 488 38.85 2.27 19.87
C TYR A 488 39.91 1.21 19.53
N SER A 489 40.37 1.14 18.27
CA SER A 489 41.44 0.22 17.84
C SER A 489 42.74 0.40 18.63
N LEU A 490 43.13 1.65 18.91
CA LEU A 490 44.27 1.97 19.75
C LEU A 490 44.07 1.52 21.21
N ALA A 491 42.89 1.80 21.77
CA ALA A 491 42.52 1.41 23.12
C ALA A 491 42.53 -0.11 23.28
N GLU A 492 41.88 -0.84 22.37
CA GLU A 492 41.78 -2.30 22.37
C GLU A 492 43.15 -2.96 22.36
N ARG A 493 44.12 -2.37 21.64
CA ARG A 493 45.50 -2.87 21.55
C ARG A 493 46.43 -2.34 22.64
N ASN A 494 45.92 -1.54 23.58
CA ASN A 494 46.68 -0.87 24.65
C ASN A 494 47.73 0.13 24.15
N LEU A 495 47.50 0.76 23.00
CA LEU A 495 48.46 1.64 22.35
C LEU A 495 48.00 3.09 22.47
N ARG A 496 48.94 3.99 22.77
CA ARG A 496 48.75 5.46 22.71
C ARG A 496 47.44 5.92 23.36
N LEU A 497 47.12 5.38 24.53
CA LEU A 497 45.84 5.60 25.23
C LEU A 497 45.44 7.09 25.39
N PRO A 498 46.36 8.04 25.64
CA PRO A 498 46.02 9.46 25.64
C PRO A 498 45.45 9.95 24.30
N GLU A 499 46.04 9.54 23.17
CA GLU A 499 45.53 9.88 21.85
C GLU A 499 44.20 9.17 21.57
N ALA A 500 44.08 7.90 21.97
CA ALA A 500 42.83 7.15 21.83
C ALA A 500 41.66 7.88 22.49
N LYS A 501 41.89 8.43 23.70
CA LYS A 501 40.94 9.26 24.43
C LYS A 501 40.58 10.53 23.65
N GLU A 502 41.57 11.29 23.19
CA GLU A 502 41.35 12.53 22.44
C GLU A 502 40.52 12.30 21.15
N LEU A 503 40.81 11.22 20.44
CA LEU A 503 40.08 10.82 19.23
C LEU A 503 38.62 10.49 19.54
N ILE A 504 38.36 9.67 20.57
CA ILE A 504 36.98 9.30 20.93
C ILE A 504 36.21 10.50 21.52
N GLU A 505 36.85 11.35 22.33
CA GLU A 505 36.23 12.60 22.79
C GLU A 505 35.86 13.52 21.62
N LYS A 506 36.71 13.59 20.58
CA LYS A 506 36.38 14.31 19.35
C LYS A 506 35.19 13.68 18.63
N ALA A 507 35.13 12.35 18.54
CA ALA A 507 33.97 11.64 17.98
C ALA A 507 32.68 11.94 18.76
N LEU A 508 32.75 11.95 20.10
CA LEU A 508 31.61 12.24 20.97
C LEU A 508 31.15 13.70 20.87
N LYS A 509 32.08 14.65 20.67
CA LYS A 509 31.73 16.06 20.38
C LYS A 509 31.00 16.21 19.06
N LEU A 510 31.36 15.41 18.05
CA LEU A 510 30.72 15.43 16.72
C LEU A 510 29.36 14.71 16.73
N ALA A 511 29.19 13.67 17.55
CA ALA A 511 27.94 12.93 17.70
C ALA A 511 27.59 12.75 19.20
N PRO A 512 27.06 13.79 19.87
CA PRO A 512 26.76 13.74 21.30
C PRO A 512 25.69 12.71 21.63
N GLY A 513 25.95 11.90 22.66
CA GLY A 513 24.98 10.93 23.18
C GLY A 513 24.89 9.62 22.42
N GLU A 514 25.73 9.39 21.40
CA GLU A 514 25.71 8.13 20.66
C GLU A 514 26.27 6.97 21.52
N PRO A 515 25.46 5.94 21.85
CA PRO A 515 25.83 4.92 22.82
C PRO A 515 27.13 4.18 22.49
N PHE A 516 27.40 3.87 21.22
CA PHE A 516 28.63 3.20 20.82
C PHE A 516 29.90 4.05 20.98
N ILE A 517 29.78 5.38 20.91
CA ILE A 517 30.94 6.26 21.15
C ILE A 517 31.18 6.41 22.66
N VAL A 518 30.10 6.46 23.45
CA VAL A 518 30.19 6.44 24.92
C VAL A 518 30.79 5.11 25.40
N ASP A 519 30.43 3.99 24.77
CA ASP A 519 31.03 2.67 25.01
C ASP A 519 32.53 2.68 24.74
N SER A 520 32.98 3.13 23.57
CA SER A 520 34.41 3.28 23.26
C SER A 520 35.15 4.17 24.28
N LEU A 521 34.52 5.25 24.76
CA LEU A 521 35.13 6.13 25.76
C LEU A 521 35.27 5.41 27.11
N GLY A 522 34.22 4.70 27.53
CA GLY A 522 34.26 3.86 28.72
C GLY A 522 35.34 2.77 28.62
N TRP A 523 35.50 2.18 27.45
CA TRP A 523 36.57 1.21 27.18
C TRP A 523 37.96 1.85 27.27
N VAL A 524 38.18 3.04 26.71
CA VAL A 524 39.43 3.78 26.89
C VAL A 524 39.73 4.05 28.37
N GLU A 525 38.73 4.49 29.14
CA GLU A 525 38.91 4.75 30.58
C GLU A 525 39.27 3.47 31.35
N PHE A 526 38.69 2.33 30.97
CA PHE A 526 39.06 1.03 31.52
C PHE A 526 40.53 0.72 31.26
N ARG A 527 41.01 0.93 30.03
CA ARG A 527 42.42 0.70 29.65
C ARG A 527 43.39 1.67 30.31
N LEU A 528 42.94 2.87 30.66
CA LEU A 528 43.68 3.84 31.48
C LEU A 528 43.68 3.48 32.98
N GLY A 529 42.88 2.49 33.41
CA GLY A 529 42.74 2.07 34.80
C GLY A 529 41.69 2.85 35.61
N ASN A 530 40.93 3.74 34.97
CA ASN A 530 39.90 4.56 35.60
C ASN A 530 38.57 3.77 35.71
N LEU A 531 38.57 2.71 36.52
CA LEU A 531 37.48 1.73 36.56
C LEU A 531 36.10 2.33 36.88
N ASP A 532 36.03 3.28 37.81
CA ASP A 532 34.75 3.89 38.21
C ASP A 532 34.12 4.72 37.10
N GLU A 533 34.94 5.48 36.38
CA GLU A 533 34.48 6.29 35.25
C GLU A 533 34.11 5.39 34.05
N ALA A 534 34.91 4.35 33.80
CA ALA A 534 34.59 3.35 32.79
C ALA A 534 33.23 2.70 33.05
N ALA A 535 32.97 2.25 34.28
CA ALA A 535 31.69 1.65 34.65
C ALA A 535 30.53 2.64 34.52
N ARG A 536 30.72 3.91 34.90
CA ARG A 536 29.70 4.96 34.75
C ARG A 536 29.33 5.19 33.29
N LEU A 537 30.32 5.30 32.41
CA LEU A 537 30.14 5.51 30.96
C LEU A 537 29.51 4.28 30.31
N LEU A 538 29.98 3.08 30.60
CA LEU A 538 29.46 1.85 30.03
C LEU A 538 28.01 1.56 30.47
N ARG A 539 27.64 1.90 31.71
CA ARG A 539 26.22 1.87 32.15
C ARG A 539 25.36 2.85 31.36
N GLN A 540 25.87 4.05 31.11
CA GLN A 540 25.18 5.06 30.30
C GLN A 540 24.99 4.54 28.87
N ALA A 541 26.03 3.98 28.25
CA ALA A 541 25.97 3.37 26.93
C ALA A 541 24.95 2.23 26.88
N HIS A 542 25.02 1.29 27.84
CA HIS A 542 24.12 0.13 27.90
C HIS A 542 22.65 0.54 28.11
N THR A 543 22.41 1.57 28.93
CA THR A 543 21.06 2.13 29.12
C THR A 543 20.53 2.77 27.84
N GLY A 544 21.37 3.50 27.12
CA GLY A 544 21.02 4.10 25.84
C GLY A 544 20.77 3.07 24.73
N ARG A 545 21.55 1.97 24.75
CA ARG A 545 21.42 0.85 23.82
C ARG A 545 21.81 -0.47 24.50
N PRO A 546 20.85 -1.37 24.77
CA PRO A 546 21.12 -2.65 25.40
C PRO A 546 21.68 -3.68 24.40
N ASP A 547 22.87 -3.39 23.89
CA ASP A 547 23.63 -4.18 22.92
C ASP A 547 24.56 -5.20 23.61
N ALA A 548 24.85 -6.32 22.94
CA ALA A 548 25.68 -7.39 23.50
C ALA A 548 27.17 -7.04 23.58
N GLU A 549 27.70 -6.23 22.65
CA GLU A 549 29.10 -5.79 22.71
C GLU A 549 29.32 -4.80 23.87
N ILE A 550 28.40 -3.83 24.02
CA ILE A 550 28.42 -2.88 25.15
C ILE A 550 28.28 -3.62 26.49
N ALA A 551 27.41 -4.64 26.54
CA ALA A 551 27.26 -5.47 27.73
C ALA A 551 28.51 -6.29 28.05
N ALA A 552 29.24 -6.76 27.02
CA ALA A 552 30.52 -7.46 27.20
C ALA A 552 31.56 -6.54 27.86
N HIS A 553 31.73 -5.31 27.33
CA HIS A 553 32.62 -4.31 27.93
C HIS A 553 32.19 -3.95 29.36
N LEU A 554 30.91 -3.63 29.59
CA LEU A 554 30.40 -3.30 30.92
C LEU A 554 30.64 -4.43 31.92
N GLY A 555 30.30 -5.65 31.54
CA GLY A 555 30.48 -6.81 32.40
C GLY A 555 31.95 -7.07 32.72
N GLU A 556 32.86 -6.86 31.77
CA GLU A 556 34.30 -6.97 32.01
C GLU A 556 34.82 -5.91 32.98
N VAL A 557 34.39 -4.65 32.84
CA VAL A 557 34.77 -3.58 33.78
C VAL A 557 34.24 -3.86 35.18
N LEU A 558 32.97 -4.26 35.29
CA LEU A 558 32.37 -4.65 36.57
C LEU A 558 33.09 -5.85 37.19
N TRP A 559 33.55 -6.78 36.36
CA TRP A 559 34.34 -7.92 36.81
C TRP A 559 35.67 -7.47 37.39
N ALA A 560 36.39 -6.57 36.71
CA ALA A 560 37.64 -5.98 37.19
C ALA A 560 37.46 -5.15 38.48
N GLN A 561 36.28 -4.54 38.69
CA GLN A 561 35.92 -3.84 39.92
C GLN A 561 35.55 -4.78 41.09
N GLY A 562 35.39 -6.08 40.85
CA GLY A 562 34.93 -7.05 41.85
C GLY A 562 33.41 -7.13 41.99
N ALA A 563 32.64 -6.40 41.19
CA ALA A 563 31.18 -6.42 41.16
C ALA A 563 30.64 -7.64 40.36
N HIS A 564 31.13 -8.83 40.70
CA HIS A 564 30.91 -10.05 39.91
C HIS A 564 29.43 -10.44 39.77
N ASP A 565 28.61 -10.21 40.78
CA ASP A 565 27.19 -10.59 40.74
C ASP A 565 26.41 -9.75 39.72
N GLU A 566 26.79 -8.48 39.58
CA GLU A 566 26.19 -7.59 38.59
C GLU A 566 26.71 -7.90 37.19
N ALA A 567 28.01 -8.12 37.03
CA ALA A 567 28.60 -8.54 35.77
C ALA A 567 27.92 -9.80 35.21
N ARG A 568 27.66 -10.82 36.05
CA ARG A 568 26.93 -12.03 35.62
C ARG A 568 25.52 -11.73 35.13
N ARG A 569 24.78 -10.81 35.77
CA ARG A 569 23.44 -10.41 35.32
C ARG A 569 23.49 -9.76 33.95
N ILE A 570 24.42 -8.81 33.75
CA ILE A 570 24.61 -8.13 32.46
C ILE A 570 24.95 -9.13 31.35
N PHE A 571 25.87 -10.07 31.61
CA PHE A 571 26.20 -11.12 30.65
C PHE A 571 25.01 -12.03 30.34
N ALA A 572 24.23 -12.44 31.34
CA ALA A 572 23.05 -13.29 31.15
C ALA A 572 21.99 -12.61 30.28
N GLU A 573 21.69 -11.34 30.56
CA GLU A 573 20.74 -10.54 29.78
C GLU A 573 21.20 -10.35 28.33
N ALA A 574 22.50 -10.12 28.13
CA ALA A 574 23.08 -9.99 26.80
C ALA A 574 23.05 -11.31 26.03
N ALA A 575 23.40 -12.43 26.68
CA ALA A 575 23.40 -13.75 26.06
C ALA A 575 21.98 -14.24 25.70
N GLN A 576 20.95 -13.84 26.46
CA GLN A 576 19.56 -14.08 26.10
C GLN A 576 19.12 -13.30 24.86
N ARG A 577 19.65 -12.08 24.69
CA ARG A 577 19.28 -11.20 23.57
C ARG A 577 20.01 -11.56 22.28
N ASP A 578 21.31 -11.84 22.36
CA ASP A 578 22.15 -12.22 21.23
C ASP A 578 23.09 -13.37 21.62
N PRO A 579 22.63 -14.62 21.54
CA PRO A 579 23.40 -15.79 21.95
C PRO A 579 24.66 -16.03 21.10
N ASP A 580 24.70 -15.49 19.88
CA ASP A 580 25.72 -15.74 18.87
C ASP A 580 26.80 -14.63 18.79
N ASN A 581 26.69 -13.60 19.62
CA ASN A 581 27.65 -12.50 19.65
C ASN A 581 29.07 -12.99 20.02
N GLU A 582 30.03 -12.73 19.13
CA GLU A 582 31.42 -13.22 19.27
C GLU A 582 32.17 -12.55 20.43
N ALA A 583 32.04 -11.23 20.58
CA ALA A 583 32.72 -10.47 21.63
C ALA A 583 32.27 -10.90 23.03
N LEU A 584 30.96 -11.10 23.22
CA LEU A 584 30.41 -11.58 24.48
C LEU A 584 30.90 -13.01 24.80
N ARG A 585 30.91 -13.90 23.82
CA ARG A 585 31.43 -15.27 23.99
C ARG A 585 32.92 -15.27 24.37
N GLU A 586 33.73 -14.45 23.70
CA GLU A 586 35.16 -14.34 23.99
C GLU A 586 35.42 -13.87 25.43
N VAL A 587 34.68 -12.85 25.90
CA VAL A 587 34.80 -12.35 27.28
C VAL A 587 34.37 -13.43 28.29
N LEU A 588 33.24 -14.10 28.06
CA LEU A 588 32.75 -15.17 28.94
C LEU A 588 33.74 -16.33 29.04
N ASP A 589 34.32 -16.75 27.91
CA ASP A 589 35.31 -17.83 27.85
C ASP A 589 36.61 -17.42 28.56
N ARG A 590 37.10 -16.19 28.31
CA ARG A 590 38.32 -15.66 28.94
C ARG A 590 38.17 -15.52 30.45
N LEU A 591 37.03 -15.03 30.93
CA LEU A 591 36.73 -14.86 32.35
C LEU A 591 36.24 -16.14 33.03
N LYS A 592 35.99 -17.22 32.25
CA LYS A 592 35.42 -18.50 32.71
C LYS A 592 34.08 -18.33 33.43
N VAL A 593 33.24 -17.45 32.92
CA VAL A 593 31.92 -17.15 33.46
C VAL A 593 30.88 -17.90 32.66
N LYS A 594 29.99 -18.61 33.36
CA LYS A 594 28.78 -19.15 32.72
C LYS A 594 27.68 -18.09 32.83
N PRO A 595 27.09 -17.66 31.70
CA PRO A 595 25.98 -16.72 31.71
C PRO A 595 24.74 -17.31 32.41
#